data_AF-A0A2H4G3E1-F1
#
_entry.id   AF-A0A2H4G3E1-F1
#
_cell.length_a   1.000
_cell.length_b   1.000
_cell.length_c   1.000
_cell.angle_alpha   90.00
_cell.angle_beta   90.00
_cell.angle_gamma   90.00
#
_symmetry.space_group_name_H-M   'P 1'
#
loop_
_entity.id
_entity.type
_entity.pdbx_description
1 polymer ?
#
loop_
_entity_poly.entity_id
_entity_poly.type
_entity_poly.pdbx_seq_one_letter_code
_entity_poly.pdbx_strand_id
1 'polypeptide(L)' 'MLNMIYYFDLNSLLPIDLCHTFIIGKLPEAYAIFDPIVDVMPVIPVFFLLLAFVWQASVSFR' A
#
# COMPACT_ATOMS: atom_id res chain seq x y z
N MET A 1 -18.55 -17.57 26.81
CA MET A 1 -19.05 -17.95 25.48
C MET A 1 -19.55 -16.74 24.68
N LEU A 2 -20.49 -15.94 25.21
CA LEU A 2 -20.99 -14.74 24.53
C LEU A 2 -19.88 -13.71 24.22
N ASN A 3 -19.05 -13.34 25.20
CA ASN A 3 -17.94 -12.40 24.98
C ASN A 3 -16.93 -12.85 23.93
N MET A 4 -16.72 -14.16 23.77
CA MET A 4 -15.79 -14.70 22.78
C MET A 4 -16.34 -14.60 21.36
N ILE A 5 -17.67 -14.73 21.19
CA ILE A 5 -18.36 -14.57 19.90
C ILE A 5 -18.36 -13.09 19.48
N TYR A 6 -18.62 -12.16 20.41
CA TYR A 6 -18.56 -10.71 20.13
C TYR A 6 -17.15 -10.25 19.72
N TYR A 7 -16.09 -10.75 20.36
CA TYR A 7 -14.72 -10.42 19.97
C TYR A 7 -14.34 -11.01 18.60
N PHE A 8 -14.83 -12.19 18.24
CA PHE A 8 -14.57 -12.80 16.93
C PHE A 8 -15.25 -12.00 15.80
N ASP A 9 -16.49 -11.57 16.01
CA ASP A 9 -17.28 -10.78 15.05
C ASP A 9 -16.74 -9.34 14.87
N LEU A 10 -16.33 -8.68 15.96
CA LEU A 10 -15.68 -7.37 15.89
C LEU A 10 -14.33 -7.39 15.16
N ASN A 11 -13.58 -8.48 15.22
CA ASN A 11 -12.32 -8.62 14.47
C ASN A 11 -12.55 -8.94 12.98
N SER A 12 -13.73 -9.43 12.59
CA SER A 12 -14.14 -9.55 11.18
C SER A 12 -14.82 -8.30 10.62
N LEU A 13 -15.35 -7.42 11.48
CA LEU A 13 -15.97 -6.13 11.12
C LEU A 13 -14.99 -4.95 11.21
N LEU A 14 -13.97 -5.04 12.06
CA LEU A 14 -12.79 -4.18 11.98
C LEU A 14 -12.03 -4.62 10.73
N PRO A 15 -11.85 -3.73 9.75
CA PRO A 15 -11.06 -4.03 8.56
C PRO A 15 -9.58 -3.94 8.94
N ILE A 16 -9.13 -4.79 9.86
CA ILE A 16 -7.71 -4.98 10.15
C ILE A 16 -7.01 -5.75 9.02
N ASP A 17 -7.77 -6.14 7.99
CA ASP A 17 -7.29 -6.68 6.72
C ASP A 17 -7.16 -5.61 5.61
N LEU A 18 -7.15 -4.31 5.96
CA LEU A 18 -6.72 -3.23 5.04
C LEU A 18 -5.24 -3.34 4.63
N CYS A 19 -4.48 -4.22 5.27
CA CYS A 19 -3.03 -4.32 5.09
C CYS A 19 -2.60 -5.17 3.88
N HIS A 20 -3.51 -5.85 3.17
CA HIS A 20 -3.09 -6.72 2.06
C HIS A 20 -3.87 -6.56 0.75
N THR A 21 -5.00 -5.85 0.73
CA THR A 21 -5.70 -5.58 -0.53
C THR A 21 -5.30 -4.22 -1.06
N PHE A 22 -4.45 -4.25 -2.07
CA PHE A 22 -4.14 -3.14 -2.94
C PHE A 22 -5.43 -2.69 -3.66
N ILE A 23 -6.30 -1.91 -3.01
CA ILE A 23 -7.54 -1.40 -3.64
C ILE A 23 -7.16 -0.29 -4.62
N ILE A 24 -6.73 -0.67 -5.83
CA ILE A 24 -6.84 0.21 -7.00
C ILE A 24 -8.28 0.06 -7.47
N GLY A 25 -9.16 0.90 -6.90
CA GLY A 25 -10.48 1.12 -7.46
C GLY A 25 -10.35 1.83 -8.82
N LYS A 26 -11.36 1.66 -9.68
CA LYS A 26 -11.46 2.40 -10.95
C LYS A 26 -11.42 3.89 -10.66
N LEU A 27 -10.58 4.64 -11.37
CA LEU A 27 -10.56 6.08 -11.23
C LEU A 27 -11.89 6.67 -11.76
N PRO A 28 -12.32 7.84 -11.26
CA PRO A 28 -13.41 8.57 -11.87
C PRO A 28 -13.10 8.87 -13.35
N GLU A 29 -14.13 8.97 -14.20
CA GLU A 29 -13.99 9.09 -15.66
C GLU A 29 -13.07 10.24 -16.11
N ALA A 30 -13.05 11.36 -15.38
CA ALA A 30 -12.14 12.48 -15.65
C ALA A 30 -10.64 12.15 -15.45
N TYR A 31 -10.32 11.11 -14.69
CA TYR A 31 -8.95 10.69 -14.38
C TYR A 31 -8.56 9.36 -15.02
N ALA A 32 -9.43 8.74 -15.84
CA ALA A 32 -9.16 7.47 -16.50
C ALA A 32 -7.88 7.46 -17.36
N ILE A 33 -7.47 8.63 -17.87
CA ILE A 33 -6.20 8.79 -18.61
C ILE A 33 -4.98 8.50 -17.73
N PHE A 34 -5.10 8.66 -16.41
CA PHE A 34 -4.03 8.44 -15.43
C PHE A 34 -4.03 7.03 -14.84
N ASP A 35 -4.93 6.15 -15.26
CA ASP A 35 -4.96 4.74 -14.83
C ASP A 35 -3.56 4.08 -14.92
N PRO A 36 -2.81 4.23 -16.04
CA PRO A 36 -1.49 3.61 -16.15
C PRO A 36 -0.46 4.13 -15.13
N ILE A 37 -0.63 5.37 -14.62
CA ILE A 37 0.27 5.95 -13.61
C ILE A 37 -0.07 5.38 -12.23
N VAL A 38 -1.37 5.26 -11.93
CA VAL A 38 -1.83 4.69 -10.65
C VAL A 38 -1.44 3.23 -10.52
N ASP A 39 -1.42 2.48 -11.62
CA ASP A 39 -0.94 1.10 -11.66
C ASP A 39 0.54 0.97 -11.25
N VAL A 40 1.36 2.00 -11.46
CA VAL A 40 2.81 2.00 -11.16
C VAL A 40 3.13 2.66 -9.81
N MET A 41 2.24 3.49 -9.27
CA MET A 41 2.34 4.06 -7.91
C MET A 41 2.71 3.06 -6.77
N PRO A 42 2.26 1.79 -6.77
CA PRO A 42 2.56 0.82 -5.71
C PRO A 42 4.07 0.57 -5.52
N VAL A 43 4.85 0.77 -6.58
CA VAL A 43 6.29 0.46 -6.61
C VAL A 43 7.15 1.56 -5.96
N ILE A 44 6.59 2.75 -5.74
CA ILE A 44 7.30 3.93 -5.22
C ILE A 44 8.08 3.64 -3.92
N PRO A 45 7.56 2.90 -2.92
CA PRO A 45 8.32 2.56 -1.71
C PRO A 45 9.62 1.80 -2.00
N VAL A 46 9.64 0.94 -3.02
CA VAL A 46 10.85 0.21 -3.45
C VAL A 46 11.86 1.16 -4.05
N PHE A 47 11.43 2.17 -4.82
CA PHE A 47 12.33 3.18 -5.36
C PHE A 47 12.98 4.04 -4.28
N PHE A 48 12.30 4.34 -3.17
CA PHE A 48 12.93 5.04 -2.04
C PHE A 48 14.00 4.19 -1.35
N LEU A 49 13.78 2.88 -1.23
CA LEU A 49 14.81 1.97 -0.74
C LEU A 49 16.03 1.95 -1.67
N LEU A 50 15.81 1.82 -2.98
CA LEU A 50 16.89 1.86 -3.98
C LEU A 50 17.61 3.22 -4.00
N LEU A 51 16.87 4.31 -3.83
CA LEU A 51 17.43 5.66 -3.74
C LEU A 51 18.39 5.80 -2.56
N ALA A 52 18.14 5.12 -1.42
CA ALA A 52 19.07 5.12 -0.29
C ALA A 52 20.43 4.52 -0.67
N PHE A 53 20.44 3.46 -1.50
CA PHE A 53 21.69 2.89 -2.03
C PHE A 53 22.35 3.78 -3.07
N VAL A 54 21.58 4.42 -3.95
CA VAL A 54 22.11 5.40 -4.92
C VAL A 54 22.75 6.58 -4.18
N TRP A 55 22.09 7.07 -3.13
CA TRP A 55 22.61 8.12 -2.27
C TRP A 55 23.92 7.68 -1.60
N GLN A 56 23.94 6.51 -0.97
CA GLN A 56 25.14 5.97 -0.34
C GLN A 56 26.28 5.75 -1.35
N ALA A 57 25.98 5.26 -2.55
CA ALA A 57 26.95 5.12 -3.63
C ALA A 57 27.54 6.48 -4.07
N SER A 58 26.72 7.54 -4.13
CA SER A 58 27.17 8.90 -4.47
C SER A 58 28.16 9.49 -3.45
N VAL A 59 28.13 8.98 -2.22
CA VAL A 59 29.06 9.34 -1.15
C VAL A 59 30.09 8.25 -0.86
N SER A 60 30.24 7.27 -1.76
CA SER A 60 31.22 6.18 -1.66
C SER A 60 31.06 5.27 -0.43
N PHE A 61 29.83 5.13 0.08
CA PHE A 61 29.50 4.30 1.25
C PHE A 61 30.34 4.65 2.49
N ARG A 62 30.56 5.94 2.71
CA ARG A 62 31.21 6.48 3.90
C ARG A 62 30.24 6.68 5.07
#